data_AF-A0A3Q9I933-F1
#
_entry.id   AF-A0A3Q9I933-F1
#
_cell.length_a   1.000
_cell.length_b   1.000
_cell.length_c   1.000
_cell.angle_alpha   90.00
_cell.angle_beta   90.00
_cell.angle_gamma   90.00
#
_symmetry.space_group_name_H-M   'P 1'
#
loop_
_entity.id
_entity.type
_entity.pdbx_description
1 polymer ?
#
loop_
_entity_poly.entity_id
_entity_poly.type
_entity_poly.pdbx_seq_one_letter_code
_entity_poly.pdbx_strand_id
1 'polypeptide(L)'
;MELFERIRVVRQSKGITQTFVATETGLTISNYNMKENGKRTISANELELIAKALGVPVGIFFEENIHEKLNIESTLSSTRKEVG
;
A
#
# COMPACT_ATOMS: atom_id res chain seq x y z
N MET A 1 1.68 -14.71 -2.74
CA MET A 1 2.02 -13.28 -2.91
C MET A 1 3.14 -12.91 -1.98
N GLU A 2 4.20 -12.35 -2.53
CA GLU A 2 5.30 -11.74 -1.79
C GLU A 2 4.90 -10.38 -1.21
N LEU A 3 5.65 -9.91 -0.20
CA LEU A 3 5.39 -8.63 0.48
C LEU A 3 5.25 -7.45 -0.49
N PHE A 4 6.16 -7.35 -1.47
CA PHE A 4 6.17 -6.25 -2.44
C PHE A 4 4.93 -6.26 -3.36
N GLU A 5 4.38 -7.44 -3.67
CA GLU A 5 3.16 -7.57 -4.47
C GLU A 5 1.95 -7.06 -3.69
N ARG A 6 1.88 -7.38 -2.39
CA ARG A 6 0.81 -6.94 -1.49
C ARG A 6 0.81 -5.42 -1.34
N ILE A 7 1.99 -4.82 -1.16
CA ILE A 7 2.14 -3.36 -1.13
C ILE A 7 1.62 -2.71 -2.41
N ARG A 8 1.99 -3.27 -3.58
CA ARG A 8 1.52 -2.78 -4.87
C ARG A 8 0.00 -2.83 -4.98
N VAL A 9 -0.61 -3.96 -4.60
CA VAL A 9 -2.06 -4.16 -4.64
C VAL A 9 -2.77 -3.12 -3.78
N VAL A 10 -2.33 -2.93 -2.54
CA VAL A 10 -2.90 -1.90 -1.64
C VAL A 10 -2.74 -0.51 -2.24
N ARG A 11 -1.54 -0.16 -2.73
CA ARG A 11 -1.28 1.14 -3.35
C ARG A 11 -2.21 1.40 -4.53
N GLN A 12 -2.33 0.44 -5.44
CA GLN A 12 -3.19 0.55 -6.62
C GLN A 12 -4.67 0.66 -6.26
N SER A 13 -5.14 -0.11 -5.26
CA SER A 13 -6.53 -0.03 -4.78
C SER A 13 -6.90 1.35 -4.24
N LYS A 14 -5.91 2.14 -3.80
CA LYS A 14 -6.08 3.51 -3.31
C LYS A 14 -5.84 4.58 -4.37
N GLY A 15 -5.51 4.22 -5.60
CA GLY A 15 -5.17 5.17 -6.66
C GLY A 15 -3.89 5.98 -6.38
N ILE A 16 -3.04 5.51 -5.46
CA ILE A 16 -1.81 6.21 -5.05
C ILE A 16 -0.70 5.91 -6.05
N THR A 17 0.08 6.93 -6.44
CA THR A 17 1.20 6.76 -7.38
C THR A 17 2.47 6.27 -6.66
N GLN A 18 3.38 5.62 -7.41
CA GLN A 18 4.71 5.28 -6.87
C GLN A 18 5.49 6.54 -6.46
N THR A 19 5.32 7.64 -7.19
CA THR A 19 5.94 8.93 -6.89
C THR A 19 5.51 9.45 -5.53
N PHE A 20 4.21 9.38 -5.22
CA PHE A 20 3.70 9.80 -3.91
C PHE A 20 4.34 9.00 -2.77
N VAL A 21 4.36 7.67 -2.87
CA VAL A 21 4.96 6.83 -1.81
C VAL A 21 6.46 7.11 -1.68
N ALA A 22 7.18 7.30 -2.79
CA ALA A 22 8.58 7.68 -2.75
C ALA A 22 8.81 9.00 -2.00
N THR A 23 8.00 10.03 -2.29
CA THR A 23 8.04 11.32 -1.58
C THR A 23 7.79 11.16 -0.08
N GLU A 24 6.72 10.47 0.31
CA GLU A 24 6.34 10.30 1.73
C GLU A 24 7.36 9.47 2.54
N THR A 25 8.09 8.58 1.87
CA THR A 25 9.08 7.70 2.50
C THR A 25 10.51 8.27 2.45
N GLY A 26 10.72 9.40 1.77
CA GLY A 26 12.05 9.96 1.53
C GLY A 26 12.91 9.12 0.56
N LEU A 27 12.31 8.17 -0.16
CA LEU A 27 12.99 7.35 -1.15
C LEU A 27 13.00 8.05 -2.51
N THR A 28 13.98 7.73 -3.34
CA THR A 28 13.88 8.06 -4.77
C THR A 28 12.81 7.19 -5.43
N ILE A 29 12.15 7.73 -6.47
CA ILE A 29 11.14 6.99 -7.25
C ILE A 29 11.71 5.65 -7.78
N SER A 30 12.96 5.66 -8.26
CA SER A 30 13.66 4.46 -8.73
C SER A 30 13.90 3.45 -7.61
N ASN A 31 14.30 3.89 -6.41
CA ASN A 31 14.49 2.99 -5.27
C ASN A 31 13.17 2.35 -4.83
N TYR A 32 12.10 3.14 -4.71
CA TYR A 32 10.77 2.60 -4.40
C TYR A 32 10.28 1.65 -5.49
N ASN A 33 10.47 1.98 -6.77
CA ASN A 33 10.12 1.10 -7.88
C ASN A 33 10.86 -0.25 -7.81
N MET A 34 12.16 -0.26 -7.53
CA MET A 34 12.92 -1.50 -7.34
C MET A 34 12.37 -2.32 -6.17
N LYS A 35 12.04 -1.68 -5.05
CA LYS A 35 11.45 -2.34 -3.88
C LYS A 35 10.08 -2.94 -4.17
N GLU A 36 9.18 -2.18 -4.78
CA GLU A 36 7.83 -2.64 -5.14
C GLU A 36 7.85 -3.71 -6.25
N ASN A 37 8.97 -3.89 -6.95
CA ASN A 37 9.20 -4.98 -7.91
C ASN A 37 10.02 -6.15 -7.33
N GLY A 38 10.30 -6.16 -6.02
CA GLY A 38 11.08 -7.23 -5.38
C GLY A 38 12.57 -7.25 -5.75
N LYS A 39 13.06 -6.25 -6.48
CA LYS A 39 14.48 -6.13 -6.85
C LYS A 39 15.35 -5.64 -5.70
N ARG A 40 14.73 -5.05 -4.67
CA ARG A 40 15.38 -4.63 -3.42
C ARG A 40 14.49 -4.99 -2.25
N THR A 41 15.11 -5.38 -1.14
CA THR A 41 14.40 -5.67 0.10
C THR A 41 13.80 -4.40 0.69
N ILE A 42 12.66 -4.55 1.37
CA ILE A 42 12.00 -3.50 2.14
C ILE A 42 12.37 -3.73 3.59
N SER A 43 13.00 -2.74 4.22
CA SER A 43 13.30 -2.78 5.66
C SER A 43 12.02 -2.58 6.48
N ALA A 44 12.05 -2.94 7.76
CA ALA A 44 10.92 -2.73 8.66
C ALA A 44 10.50 -1.25 8.74
N ASN A 45 11.46 -0.34 8.86
CA ASN A 45 11.19 1.11 8.91
C ASN A 45 10.55 1.61 7.60
N GLU A 46 11.05 1.17 6.43
CA GLU A 46 10.41 1.52 5.15
C GLU A 46 9.01 0.94 5.05
N LEU A 47 8.77 -0.26 5.56
CA LEU A 47 7.45 -0.89 5.55
C LEU A 47 6.44 -0.08 6.38
N GLU A 48 6.85 0.42 7.55
CA GLU A 48 6.03 1.31 8.38
C GLU A 48 5.72 2.64 7.69
N LEU A 49 6.72 3.27 7.07
CA LEU A 49 6.53 4.51 6.32
C LEU A 49 5.62 4.32 5.10
N ILE A 50 5.76 3.20 4.39
CA ILE A 50 4.87 2.82 3.28
C ILE A 50 3.44 2.63 3.79
N ALA A 51 3.22 1.91 4.90
CA ALA A 51 1.90 1.72 5.50
C ALA A 51 1.25 3.07 5.83
N LYS A 52 2.02 3.98 6.44
CA LYS A 52 1.59 5.34 6.77
C LYS A 52 1.24 6.15 5.52
N ALA A 53 2.08 6.13 4.48
CA ALA A 53 1.82 6.81 3.21
C ALA A 53 0.55 6.28 2.52
N LEU A 54 0.28 4.99 2.64
CA LEU A 54 -0.93 4.36 2.10
C LEU A 54 -2.15 4.52 3.03
N GLY A 55 -2.00 5.07 4.24
CA GLY A 55 -3.07 5.22 5.21
C GLY A 55 -3.71 3.87 5.57
N VAL A 56 -2.88 2.88 5.88
CA VAL A 56 -3.30 1.52 6.30
C VAL A 56 -2.45 1.03 7.48
N PRO A 57 -2.97 0.13 8.33
CA PRO A 57 -2.14 -0.56 9.30
C PRO A 57 -1.14 -1.48 8.59
N VAL A 58 0.10 -1.57 9.11
CA VAL A 58 1.15 -2.41 8.51
C VAL A 58 0.76 -3.88 8.40
N GLY A 59 -0.08 -4.37 9.32
CA GLY A 59 -0.59 -5.74 9.34
C GLY A 59 -1.34 -6.15 8.07
N ILE A 60 -1.90 -5.18 7.31
CA ILE A 60 -2.62 -5.47 6.06
C ILE A 60 -1.76 -6.23 5.05
N PHE A 61 -0.44 -6.02 5.05
CA PHE A 61 0.47 -6.65 4.11
C PHE A 61 0.78 -8.12 4.44
N PHE A 62 0.24 -8.66 5.53
CA PHE A 62 0.43 -10.05 5.94
C PHE A 62 -0.87 -10.87 5.89
N GLU A 63 -1.98 -10.24 5.47
CA GLU A 63 -3.30 -10.86 5.38
C GLU A 63 -3.39 -11.83 4.20
N GLU A 64 -3.78 -13.08 4.43
CA GLU A 64 -3.84 -14.11 3.39
C GLU A 64 -4.80 -13.75 2.24
N ASN A 65 -5.96 -13.14 2.55
CA ASN A 65 -7.02 -12.80 1.59
C ASN A 65 -7.11 -11.28 1.30
N ILE A 66 -5.97 -10.63 1.06
CA ILE A 66 -5.91 -9.17 0.87
C ILE A 66 -6.80 -8.64 -0.26
N HIS A 67 -6.99 -9.42 -1.33
CA HIS A 67 -7.82 -9.05 -2.48
C HIS A 67 -9.31 -8.94 -2.13
N GLU A 68 -9.80 -9.79 -1.23
CA GLU A 68 -11.20 -9.81 -0.82
C GLU A 68 -11.52 -8.62 0.10
N LYS A 69 -10.63 -8.34 1.07
CA LYS A 69 -10.81 -7.24 2.03
C LYS A 69 -10.79 -5.87 1.36
N LEU A 70 -9.90 -5.63 0.39
CA LEU A 70 -9.81 -4.33 -0.30
C LEU A 70 -11.05 -4.03 -1.15
N ASN A 71 -11.69 -5.05 -1.71
CA ASN A 71 -12.93 -4.88 -2.49
C ASN A 71 -14.13 -4.52 -1.58
N ILE A 72 -14.15 -5.07 -0.36
CA ILE A 72 -15.19 -4.80 0.64
C ILE A 72 -15.04 -3.38 1.23
N GLU A 73 -13.82 -2.96 1.61
CA GLU A 73 -13.55 -1.62 2.15
C GLU A 73 -13.85 -0.50 1.15
N SER A 74 -13.54 -0.70 -0.14
CA SER A 74 -13.92 0.23 -1.22
C SER A 74 -15.45 0.40 -1.32
N THR A 75 -16.19 -0.69 -1.12
CA THR A 75 -17.66 -0.70 -1.15
C THR A 75 -18.27 -0.04 0.09
N LEU A 76 -17.69 -0.25 1.28
CA LEU A 76 -18.13 0.34 2.56
C LEU A 76 -17.79 1.84 2.67
N SER A 77 -16.65 2.26 2.12
CA SER A 77 -16.24 3.67 2.03
C SER A 77 -17.20 4.50 1.17
N SER A 78 -17.68 3.91 0.07
CA SER A 78 -18.65 4.56 -0.83
C SER A 78 -20.04 4.70 -0.20
N THR A 79 -20.45 3.79 0.67
CA THR A 79 -21.77 3.81 1.34
C THR A 79 -21.85 4.73 2.57
N ARG A 80 -20.72 5.04 3.22
CA ARG A 80 -20.70 5.96 4.38
C ARG A 80 -20.77 7.45 4.02
N LYS A 81 -20.63 7.83 2.74
CA LYS A 81 -20.64 9.24 2.31
C LYS A 81 -22.03 9.84 2.04
N GLU A 82 -23.11 9.06 2.11
CA GLU A 82 -24.47 9.54 1.81
C GLU A 82 -25.34 9.81 3.05
N VAL A 83 -24.80 9.67 4.26
CA VAL A 83 -25.49 10.03 5.51
C VAL A 83 -24.73 11.14 6.23
N GLY A 84 -24.85 12.36 5.70
CA GLY A 84 -24.30 13.59 6.27
C GLY A 84 -25.02 14.80 5.72
#